data_AF-A0A2D9RKM5-F1
#
_entry.id   AF-A0A2D9RKM5-F1
#
_cell.length_a   1.000
_cell.length_b   1.000
_cell.length_c   1.000
_cell.angle_alpha   90.00
_cell.angle_beta   90.00
_cell.angle_gamma   90.00
#
_symmetry.space_group_name_H-M   'P 1'
#
loop_
_entity.id
_entity.type
_entity.pdbx_description
1 polymer ?
#
loop_
_entity_poly.entity_id
_entity_poly.type
_entity_poly.pdbx_seq_one_letter_code
_entity_poly.pdbx_strand_id
1 'polypeptide(L)'
;MEVDLNAIQGEAIDSSAVVAASALANLVDASVNNLENLDAARAELVDATDEATLVDAAAVIANFEMMTRIADGTGTRHTSDRMESMADITTAMGLHDFISARR
;
A
#
# COMPACT_ATOMS: atom_id res chain seq x y z
N MET A 1 -12.52 -25.90 6.46
CA MET A 1 -11.31 -25.12 6.71
C MET A 1 -11.77 -23.69 6.91
N GLU A 2 -11.71 -23.21 8.14
CA GLU A 2 -12.11 -21.85 8.50
C GLU A 2 -10.91 -20.95 8.22
N VAL A 3 -11.08 -19.98 7.32
CA VAL A 3 -10.02 -19.06 6.91
C VAL A 3 -10.23 -17.77 7.70
N ASP A 4 -9.25 -17.42 8.52
CA ASP A 4 -9.23 -16.14 9.22
C ASP A 4 -8.90 -15.02 8.21
N LEU A 5 -9.88 -14.16 7.95
CA LEU A 5 -9.78 -13.04 7.01
C LEU A 5 -9.44 -11.72 7.69
N ASN A 6 -9.18 -11.71 9.00
CA ASN A 6 -8.90 -10.47 9.73
C ASN A 6 -7.72 -9.75 9.09
N ALA A 7 -6.65 -10.47 8.73
CA ALA A 7 -5.45 -9.95 8.05
C ALA A 7 -5.72 -9.19 6.74
N ILE A 8 -6.88 -9.42 6.10
CA ILE A 8 -7.27 -8.80 4.82
C ILE A 8 -8.20 -7.60 5.04
N GLN A 9 -8.94 -7.54 6.16
CA GLN A 9 -9.97 -6.52 6.41
C GLN A 9 -9.43 -5.16 6.84
N GLY A 10 -8.13 -5.01 7.03
CA GLY A 10 -7.52 -3.70 7.31
C GLY A 10 -7.78 -3.16 8.73
N GLU A 11 -8.24 -3.99 9.66
CA GLU A 11 -7.97 -3.71 11.07
C GLU A 11 -6.45 -3.66 11.28
N ALA A 12 -5.98 -2.76 12.13
CA ALA A 12 -4.56 -2.63 12.44
C ALA A 12 -4.09 -3.90 13.16
N ILE A 13 -3.72 -4.90 12.37
CA ILE A 13 -3.25 -6.18 12.85
C ILE A 13 -1.75 -6.04 13.02
N ASP A 14 -1.27 -6.53 14.16
CA ASP A 14 0.15 -6.65 14.42
C ASP A 14 0.82 -7.35 13.22
N SER A 15 1.77 -6.68 12.58
CA SER A 15 2.50 -7.18 11.40
C SER A 15 3.13 -8.56 11.62
N SER A 16 3.21 -9.01 12.88
CA SER A 16 3.59 -10.37 13.28
C SER A 16 2.71 -11.48 12.67
N ALA A 17 1.46 -11.19 12.27
CA ALA A 17 0.56 -12.16 11.65
C ALA A 17 0.88 -12.44 10.16
N VAL A 18 1.60 -11.54 9.49
CA VAL A 18 1.97 -11.68 8.07
C VAL A 18 3.39 -12.23 7.98
N VAL A 19 3.53 -13.42 7.40
CA VAL A 19 4.85 -14.03 7.15
C VAL A 19 5.69 -13.09 6.29
N ALA A 20 6.94 -12.86 6.71
CA ALA A 20 7.89 -11.97 6.03
C ALA A 20 7.40 -10.51 5.84
N ALA A 21 6.51 -10.01 6.70
CA ALA A 21 5.94 -8.65 6.61
C ALA A 21 6.99 -7.55 6.39
N SER A 22 8.11 -7.60 7.12
CA SER A 22 9.19 -6.61 6.98
C SER A 22 9.83 -6.67 5.59
N ALA A 23 10.17 -7.86 5.10
CA ALA A 23 10.79 -8.03 3.78
C ALA A 23 9.83 -7.61 2.65
N LEU A 24 8.54 -7.90 2.80
CA LEU A 24 7.50 -7.43 1.88
C LEU A 24 7.39 -5.89 1.87
N ALA A 25 7.37 -5.25 3.04
CA ALA A 25 7.34 -3.79 3.15
C ALA A 25 8.61 -3.15 2.56
N ASN A 26 9.78 -3.72 2.83
CA ASN A 26 11.06 -3.28 2.27
C ASN A 26 11.07 -3.38 0.74
N LEU A 27 10.52 -4.46 0.17
CA LEU A 27 10.40 -4.62 -1.28
C LEU A 27 9.50 -3.53 -1.88
N VAL A 28 8.36 -3.21 -1.25
CA VAL A 28 7.46 -2.13 -1.70
C VAL A 28 8.20 -0.80 -1.69
N ASP A 29 8.84 -0.44 -0.57
CA ASP A 29 9.55 0.84 -0.44
C ASP A 29 10.70 0.98 -1.44
N ALA A 30 11.51 -0.06 -1.60
CA ALA A 30 12.58 -0.09 -2.60
C ALA A 30 12.05 0.01 -4.03
N SER A 31 10.89 -0.61 -4.33
CA SER A 31 10.31 -0.60 -5.67
C SER A 31 9.66 0.74 -6.06
N VAL A 32 9.24 1.55 -5.08
CA VAL A 32 8.50 2.79 -5.33
C VAL A 32 9.33 4.04 -5.02
N ASN A 33 10.09 4.04 -3.93
CA ASN A 33 10.76 5.21 -3.39
C ASN A 33 12.30 5.16 -3.52
N ASN A 34 12.90 3.96 -3.47
CA ASN A 34 14.35 3.82 -3.43
C ASN A 34 14.88 2.62 -4.23
N LEU A 35 14.98 2.80 -5.55
CA LEU A 35 15.40 1.76 -6.48
C LEU A 35 16.84 1.27 -6.26
N GLU A 36 17.70 2.06 -5.61
CA GLU A 36 19.08 1.67 -5.31
C GLU A 36 19.13 0.45 -4.37
N ASN A 37 18.11 0.27 -3.53
CA ASN A 37 18.01 -0.84 -2.59
C ASN A 37 17.23 -2.05 -3.15
N LEU A 38 16.76 -1.99 -4.39
CA LEU A 38 15.84 -2.99 -4.95
C LEU A 38 16.45 -4.40 -4.98
N ASP A 39 17.71 -4.53 -5.38
CA ASP A 39 18.37 -5.84 -5.45
C ASP A 39 18.52 -6.47 -4.05
N ALA A 40 18.84 -5.65 -3.05
CA ALA A 40 18.93 -6.10 -1.66
C ALA A 40 17.58 -6.55 -1.12
N ALA A 41 16.51 -5.79 -1.37
CA ALA A 41 15.16 -6.13 -0.92
C ALA A 41 14.60 -7.39 -1.63
N ARG A 42 14.94 -7.60 -2.92
CA ARG A 42 14.62 -8.84 -3.64
C ARG A 42 15.29 -10.05 -3.00
N ALA A 43 16.59 -9.94 -2.70
CA ALA A 43 17.34 -11.00 -2.05
C ALA A 43 16.79 -11.31 -0.65
N GLU A 44 16.50 -10.26 0.15
CA GLU A 44 15.92 -10.39 1.49
C GLU A 44 14.58 -11.15 1.47
N LEU A 45 13.69 -10.83 0.51
CA LEU A 45 12.40 -11.50 0.42
C LEU A 45 12.56 -12.97 -0.01
N VAL A 46 13.43 -13.26 -0.98
CA VAL A 46 13.69 -14.64 -1.41
C VAL A 46 14.27 -15.47 -0.26
N ASP A 47 15.19 -14.91 0.52
CA ASP A 47 15.78 -15.59 1.68
C ASP A 47 14.73 -15.86 2.78
N ALA A 48 13.76 -14.97 2.95
CA ALA A 48 12.67 -15.13 3.92
C ALA A 48 11.52 -16.03 3.42
N THR A 49 11.42 -16.24 2.10
CA THR A 49 10.32 -16.95 1.45
C THR A 49 10.84 -17.85 0.31
N ASP A 50 10.59 -17.49 -0.96
CA ASP A 50 11.10 -18.11 -2.17
C ASP A 50 10.96 -17.18 -3.40
N GLU A 51 11.48 -17.62 -4.56
CA GLU A 51 11.42 -16.86 -5.80
C GLU A 51 10.00 -16.70 -6.36
N ALA A 52 9.12 -17.68 -6.16
CA ALA A 52 7.73 -17.61 -6.60
C ALA A 52 6.97 -16.50 -5.84
N THR A 53 7.18 -16.43 -4.53
CA THR A 53 6.63 -15.38 -3.65
C THR A 53 7.13 -14.01 -4.05
N LEU A 54 8.41 -13.87 -4.41
CA LEU A 54 8.94 -12.61 -4.94
C LEU A 54 8.21 -12.16 -6.21
N VAL A 55 7.97 -13.08 -7.15
CA VAL A 55 7.27 -12.76 -8.40
C VAL A 55 5.82 -12.33 -8.13
N ASP A 56 5.11 -13.04 -7.25
CA ASP A 56 3.75 -12.68 -6.88
C ASP A 56 3.69 -11.32 -6.17
N ALA A 57 4.60 -11.06 -5.23
CA ALA A 57 4.71 -9.76 -4.56
C ALA A 57 4.99 -8.62 -5.57
N ALA A 58 5.90 -8.84 -6.53
CA ALA A 58 6.18 -7.87 -7.58
C ALA A 58 4.97 -7.62 -8.49
N ALA A 59 4.19 -8.66 -8.80
CA ALA A 59 2.94 -8.52 -9.56
C ALA A 59 1.90 -7.69 -8.81
N VAL A 60 1.74 -7.90 -7.50
CA VAL A 60 0.86 -7.09 -6.64
C VAL A 60 1.32 -5.63 -6.62
N ILE A 61 2.61 -5.38 -6.40
CA ILE A 61 3.18 -4.02 -6.42
C ILE A 61 2.86 -3.32 -7.74
N ALA A 62 3.13 -3.97 -8.87
CA ALA A 62 2.87 -3.41 -10.19
C ALA A 62 1.38 -3.15 -10.44
N ASN A 63 0.50 -4.04 -9.97
CA ASN A 63 -0.95 -3.88 -10.11
C ASN A 63 -1.46 -2.67 -9.33
N PHE A 64 -1.04 -2.50 -8.07
CA PHE A 64 -1.44 -1.36 -7.24
C PHE A 64 -0.85 -0.05 -7.74
N GLU A 65 0.40 -0.06 -8.19
CA GLU A 65 1.03 1.13 -8.76
C GLU A 65 0.28 1.64 -10.00
N MET A 66 -0.10 0.72 -10.90
CA MET A 66 -0.94 1.04 -12.06
C MET A 66 -2.28 1.64 -11.62
N MET A 67 -2.95 1.05 -10.63
CA MET A 67 -4.24 1.55 -10.13
C MET A 67 -4.10 2.93 -9.48
N THR A 68 -3.02 3.19 -8.74
CA THR A 68 -2.72 4.51 -8.18
C THR A 68 -2.58 5.55 -9.28
N ARG A 69 -1.80 5.29 -10.33
CA ARG A 69 -1.67 6.22 -11.47
C ARG A 69 -3.01 6.50 -12.17
N ILE A 70 -3.86 5.48 -12.32
CA ILE A 70 -5.21 5.66 -12.89
C ILE A 70 -6.02 6.56 -11.97
N ALA A 71 -6.07 6.26 -10.67
CA ALA A 71 -6.84 7.02 -9.70
C ALA A 71 -6.42 8.50 -9.65
N ASP A 72 -5.12 8.75 -9.64
CA ASP A 72 -4.55 10.10 -9.66
C ASP A 72 -4.84 10.81 -10.99
N GLY A 73 -4.69 10.10 -12.12
CA GLY A 73 -4.93 10.64 -13.45
C GLY A 73 -6.40 10.97 -13.73
N THR A 74 -7.35 10.26 -13.12
CA THR A 74 -8.79 10.49 -13.31
C THR A 74 -9.44 11.30 -12.19
N GLY A 75 -8.73 11.56 -11.10
CA GLY A 75 -9.30 12.18 -9.90
C GLY A 75 -10.38 11.31 -9.25
N THR A 76 -10.13 10.00 -9.14
CA THR A 76 -11.09 9.04 -8.55
C THR A 76 -11.51 9.48 -7.16
N ARG A 77 -12.82 9.58 -6.92
CA ARG A 77 -13.37 10.03 -5.64
C ARG A 77 -13.22 8.95 -4.57
N HIS A 78 -12.85 9.38 -3.37
CA HIS A 78 -12.92 8.55 -2.18
C HIS A 78 -14.38 8.31 -1.76
N THR A 79 -14.64 7.20 -1.08
CA THR A 79 -15.92 6.95 -0.42
C THR A 79 -16.14 7.91 0.74
N SER A 80 -17.38 8.11 1.17
CA SER A 80 -17.73 8.95 2.34
C SER A 80 -16.93 8.56 3.57
N ASP A 81 -16.87 7.25 3.85
CA ASP A 81 -16.23 6.71 5.05
C ASP A 81 -14.72 6.96 5.03
N ARG A 82 -14.10 6.87 3.85
CA ARG A 82 -12.68 7.20 3.67
C ARG A 82 -12.43 8.70 3.84
N MET A 83 -13.30 9.55 3.30
CA MET A 83 -13.21 11.00 3.48
C MET A 83 -13.32 11.39 4.97
N GLU A 84 -14.22 10.75 5.71
CA GLU A 84 -14.37 10.96 7.16
C GLU A 84 -13.11 10.53 7.91
N SER A 85 -12.53 9.37 7.60
CA SER A 85 -11.27 8.91 8.21
C SER A 85 -10.07 9.84 7.94
N MET A 86 -10.13 10.66 6.88
CA MET A 86 -9.08 11.60 6.49
C MET A 86 -9.36 13.04 6.92
N ALA A 87 -10.50 13.30 7.58
CA ALA A 87 -10.98 14.65 7.84
C ALA A 87 -9.97 15.48 8.65
N ASP A 88 -9.35 14.90 9.67
CA ASP A 88 -8.36 15.57 10.52
C ASP A 88 -7.11 15.99 9.72
N ILE A 89 -6.57 15.07 8.92
CA ILE A 89 -5.40 15.32 8.07
C ILE A 89 -5.71 16.38 7.01
N THR A 90 -6.87 16.23 6.35
CA THR A 90 -7.36 17.16 5.32
C THR A 90 -7.54 18.59 5.88
N THR A 91 -8.05 18.69 7.11
CA THR A 91 -8.22 19.96 7.82
C THR A 91 -6.88 20.56 8.22
N ALA A 92 -5.97 19.76 8.79
CA ALA A 92 -4.63 20.22 9.18
C ALA A 92 -3.81 20.75 7.99
N MET A 93 -4.00 20.20 6.80
CA MET A 93 -3.36 20.66 5.57
C MET A 93 -4.08 21.86 4.90
N GLY A 94 -5.19 22.34 5.46
CA GLY A 94 -5.96 23.46 4.91
C GLY A 94 -6.62 23.17 3.55
N LEU A 95 -6.86 21.89 3.23
CA LEU A 95 -7.35 21.52 1.90
C LEU A 95 -8.76 22.03 1.58
N HIS A 96 -9.53 22.42 2.60
CA HIS A 96 -10.86 23.02 2.45
C HIS A 96 -10.84 24.43 1.84
N ASP A 97 -9.68 25.11 1.88
CA ASP A 97 -9.55 26.48 1.37
C ASP A 97 -9.49 26.55 -0.17
N PHE A 98 -9.17 25.43 -0.81
CA PHE A 98 -9.14 25.34 -2.27
C PHE A 98 -10.54 25.36 -2.88
N ILE A 99 -10.70 26.12 -3.97
CA ILE A 99 -11.99 26.25 -4.69
C ILE A 99 -12.51 24.88 -5.16
N SER A 100 -11.63 23.94 -5.49
CA SER A 100 -11.97 22.59 -5.91
C SER A 100 -12.63 21.74 -4.82
N ALA A 101 -12.45 22.07 -3.53
CA ALA A 101 -13.03 21.33 -2.41
C ALA A 101 -14.49 21.71 -2.10
N ARG A 102 -15.02 22.78 -2.72
CA ARG A 102 -16.37 23.32 -2.44
C ARG A 102 -17.48 22.69 -3.30
N ARG A 103 -17.25 21.53 -3.90
CA ARG A 103 -18.07 20.95 -4.97
C ARG A 103 -18.79 19.67 -4.57
#